data_AF-A0A932SCV5-F1
#
_entry.id   AF-A0A932SCV5-F1
#
_cell.length_a   1.000
_cell.length_b   1.000
_cell.length_c   1.000
_cell.angle_alpha   90.00
_cell.angle_beta   90.00
_cell.angle_gamma   90.00
#
_symmetry.space_group_name_H-M   'P 1'
#
loop_
_entity.id
_entity.type
_entity.pdbx_description
1 polymer ?
#
loop_
_entity_poly.entity_id
_entity_poly.type
_entity_poly.pdbx_seq_one_letter_code
_entity_poly.pdbx_strand_id
1 'polypeptide(L)'
;MLRRRRRSARVVFLPLLFILLLLSGPAGRVQAAFSPHPGFSRPLSSSLQEDLRIRGVPPASTQRPETAEEAAVRKRARLAADHYLLSNKVLFGHILARHGADATVPGKSRFLRGYDVRAGIDYVLKSPDARIQENTEGRRGYLFEFSYRTPIGISPEKKKLRTMRVVIDAQGRVITAFPVK
;
A
#
# COMPACT_ATOMS: atom_id res chain seq x y z
N MET A 1 22.41 -29.48 50.40
CA MET A 1 23.67 -30.18 50.06
C MET A 1 23.42 -31.11 48.86
N LEU A 2 24.44 -31.39 48.03
CA LEU A 2 24.46 -32.05 46.69
C LEU A 2 23.96 -31.16 45.52
N ARG A 3 24.78 -30.45 44.72
CA ARG A 3 25.87 -30.76 43.74
C ARG A 3 25.42 -31.31 42.37
N ARG A 4 25.59 -30.43 41.36
CA ARG A 4 26.09 -30.60 39.97
C ARG A 4 25.25 -31.48 39.01
N ARG A 5 25.10 -31.19 37.71
CA ARG A 5 26.12 -30.77 36.71
C ARG A 5 25.50 -29.97 35.54
N ARG A 6 26.31 -29.04 35.04
CA ARG A 6 26.23 -28.39 33.71
C ARG A 6 26.37 -29.42 32.59
N ARG A 7 25.72 -29.20 31.45
CA ARG A 7 26.31 -29.45 30.12
C ARG A 7 25.91 -28.36 29.13
N SER A 8 26.94 -27.67 28.67
CA SER A 8 26.94 -26.74 27.56
C SER A 8 26.99 -27.54 26.25
N ALA A 9 26.28 -27.10 25.22
CA ALA A 9 26.55 -27.49 23.84
C ALA A 9 26.67 -26.20 23.01
N ARG A 10 27.91 -25.88 22.64
CA ARG A 10 28.26 -24.91 21.60
C ARG A 10 28.28 -25.68 20.29
N VAL A 11 27.57 -25.22 19.27
CA VAL A 11 27.70 -25.67 17.87
C VAL A 11 28.10 -24.43 17.08
N VAL A 12 29.41 -24.23 16.92
CA VAL A 12 30.21 -24.44 15.70
C VAL A 12 29.81 -23.52 14.55
N PHE A 13 30.68 -22.52 14.35
CA PHE A 13 30.72 -21.54 13.29
C PHE A 13 31.39 -22.17 12.05
N LEU A 14 30.82 -22.01 10.86
CA LEU A 14 31.47 -22.30 9.57
C LEU A 14 31.40 -21.04 8.70
N PRO A 15 32.54 -20.40 8.35
CA PRO A 15 32.61 -19.44 7.26
C PRO A 15 33.47 -20.00 6.12
N LEU A 16 32.96 -19.98 4.88
CA LEU A 16 33.69 -20.06 3.61
C LEU A 16 32.60 -19.96 2.50
N LEU A 17 32.73 -19.33 1.34
CA LEU A 17 33.88 -18.86 0.58
C LEU A 17 33.37 -17.86 -0.50
N PHE A 18 34.22 -16.87 -0.78
CA PHE A 18 34.26 -15.99 -1.94
C PHE A 18 33.94 -16.66 -3.30
N ILE A 19 33.14 -16.01 -4.17
CA ILE A 19 33.42 -15.94 -5.62
C ILE A 19 33.03 -14.54 -6.13
N LEU A 20 34.05 -13.79 -6.54
CA LEU A 20 34.02 -12.58 -7.35
C LEU A 20 34.06 -13.00 -8.83
N LEU A 21 33.11 -12.56 -9.66
CA LEU A 21 33.31 -12.56 -11.11
C LEU A 21 32.97 -11.18 -11.68
N LEU A 22 34.04 -10.49 -12.10
CA LEU A 22 34.05 -9.32 -12.96
C LEU A 22 33.66 -9.74 -14.38
N LEU A 23 32.65 -9.10 -14.98
CA LEU A 23 32.63 -8.94 -16.44
C LEU A 23 32.40 -7.46 -16.80
N SER A 24 33.51 -6.91 -17.26
CA SER A 24 33.69 -5.70 -18.06
C SER A 24 32.89 -5.77 -19.38
N GLY A 25 32.33 -4.63 -19.80
CA GLY A 25 31.81 -4.40 -21.14
C GLY A 25 31.68 -2.90 -21.43
N PRO A 26 32.30 -2.36 -22.50
CA PRO A 26 32.54 -0.93 -22.67
C PRO A 26 31.37 -0.13 -23.24
N ALA A 27 31.40 1.16 -22.92
CA ALA A 27 30.52 2.21 -23.40
C ALA A 27 30.64 2.41 -24.92
N GLY A 28 29.50 2.36 -25.62
CA GLY A 28 29.35 2.82 -26.99
C GLY A 28 28.41 4.02 -27.06
N ARG A 29 28.98 5.24 -27.06
CA ARG A 29 28.29 6.46 -27.48
C ARG A 29 28.34 6.52 -29.00
N VAL A 30 27.18 6.62 -29.65
CA VAL A 30 27.10 7.06 -31.05
C VAL A 30 26.26 8.32 -31.07
N GLN A 31 26.93 9.46 -31.22
CA GLN A 31 26.30 10.72 -31.63
C GLN A 31 26.20 10.68 -33.15
N ALA A 32 24.98 10.65 -33.68
CA ALA A 32 24.74 10.98 -35.08
C ALA A 32 24.31 12.45 -35.14
N ALA A 33 25.23 13.30 -35.57
CA ALA A 33 24.95 14.66 -35.99
C ALA A 33 24.23 14.61 -37.34
N PHE A 34 22.99 15.11 -37.40
CA PHE A 34 22.32 15.42 -38.65
C PHE A 34 22.34 16.94 -38.84
N SER A 35 23.19 17.39 -39.75
CA SER A 35 23.18 18.77 -40.27
C SER A 35 22.06 18.93 -41.31
N PRO A 36 21.50 20.14 -41.48
CA PRO A 36 20.29 20.38 -42.26
C PRO A 36 20.60 20.60 -43.75
N HIS A 37 19.68 20.17 -44.62
CA HIS A 37 19.65 20.60 -46.03
C HIS A 37 18.46 21.54 -46.28
N PRO A 38 18.62 22.57 -47.12
CA PRO A 38 17.62 23.60 -47.35
C PRO A 38 16.65 23.25 -48.48
N GLY A 39 15.39 23.66 -48.29
CA GLY A 39 14.52 24.17 -49.37
C GLY A 39 13.81 23.14 -50.24
N PHE A 40 12.52 22.90 -49.96
CA PHE A 40 11.48 22.89 -50.99
C PHE A 40 10.13 23.23 -50.34
N SER A 41 9.63 24.42 -50.67
CA SER A 41 8.34 24.94 -50.22
C SER A 41 7.19 24.28 -50.98
N ARG A 42 6.21 23.74 -50.24
CA ARG A 42 4.81 23.63 -50.68
C ARG A 42 3.90 23.96 -49.49
N PRO A 43 2.90 24.85 -49.65
CA PRO A 43 1.97 25.15 -48.57
C PRO A 43 0.93 24.02 -48.52
N LEU A 44 0.99 23.19 -47.48
CA LEU A 44 -0.06 22.23 -47.16
C LEU A 44 -0.91 22.78 -46.00
N SER A 45 -2.14 23.14 -46.38
CA SER A 45 -3.40 23.08 -45.62
C SER A 45 -3.33 23.12 -44.09
N SER A 46 -3.95 24.16 -43.52
CA SER A 46 -4.17 24.39 -42.09
C SER A 46 -5.20 23.44 -41.43
N SER A 47 -5.14 22.14 -41.71
CA SER A 47 -6.13 21.17 -41.22
C SER A 47 -5.54 19.97 -40.45
N LEU A 48 -4.27 20.04 -40.04
CA LEU A 48 -3.60 18.99 -39.24
C LEU A 48 -3.07 19.46 -37.88
N GLN A 49 -3.47 20.65 -37.40
CA GLN A 49 -3.10 21.12 -36.05
C GLN A 49 -4.12 20.77 -34.95
N GLU A 50 -5.26 20.15 -35.28
CA GLU A 50 -6.22 19.68 -34.27
C GLU A 50 -6.10 18.20 -33.88
N ASP A 51 -5.34 17.39 -34.63
CA ASP A 51 -5.35 15.94 -34.45
C ASP A 51 -4.23 15.38 -33.54
N LEU A 52 -3.40 16.26 -32.97
CA LEU A 52 -2.36 15.90 -31.97
C LEU A 52 -2.77 16.19 -30.52
N ARG A 53 -4.02 16.63 -30.28
CA ARG A 53 -4.60 16.74 -28.92
C ARG A 53 -5.10 15.40 -28.36
N ILE A 54 -5.10 14.33 -29.15
CA ILE A 54 -5.53 12.99 -28.72
C ILE A 54 -4.32 12.06 -28.56
N ARG A 55 -3.35 12.47 -27.76
CA ARG A 55 -2.51 11.52 -27.01
C ARG A 55 -2.64 11.89 -25.55
N GLY A 56 -3.55 11.19 -24.88
CA GLY A 56 -3.84 11.33 -23.47
C GLY A 56 -2.61 11.07 -22.61
N VAL A 57 -1.78 12.10 -22.44
CA VAL A 57 -1.08 12.29 -21.18
C VAL A 57 -2.20 12.49 -20.17
N PRO A 58 -2.46 11.53 -19.25
CA PRO A 58 -3.38 11.79 -18.17
C PRO A 58 -2.89 13.07 -17.48
N PRO A 59 -3.77 14.04 -17.16
CA PRO A 59 -3.33 15.21 -16.41
C PRO A 59 -2.58 14.67 -15.20
N ALA A 60 -1.29 15.02 -15.10
CA ALA A 60 -0.50 14.72 -13.92
C ALA A 60 -1.40 15.11 -12.74
N SER A 61 -1.81 14.14 -11.93
CA SER A 61 -2.68 14.43 -10.82
C SER A 61 -1.94 15.45 -9.98
N THR A 62 -2.35 16.71 -10.06
CA THR A 62 -1.80 17.79 -9.25
C THR A 62 -2.27 17.50 -7.84
N GLN A 63 -1.63 16.53 -7.19
CA GLN A 63 -1.84 16.25 -5.79
C GLN A 63 -1.45 17.54 -5.09
N ARG A 64 -2.43 18.16 -4.43
CA ARG A 64 -2.18 19.32 -3.56
C ARG A 64 -0.99 18.95 -2.67
N PRO A 65 0.02 19.82 -2.55
CA PRO A 65 1.14 19.56 -1.66
C PRO A 65 0.60 19.25 -0.26
N GLU A 66 1.06 18.12 0.28
CA GLU A 66 0.71 17.68 1.64
C GLU A 66 1.08 18.79 2.62
N THR A 67 0.16 19.13 3.50
CA THR A 67 0.42 20.12 4.55
C THR A 67 1.38 19.54 5.59
N ALA A 68 2.11 20.40 6.32
CA ALA A 68 3.00 19.95 7.39
C ALA A 68 2.25 19.14 8.47
N GLU A 69 0.97 19.48 8.72
CA GLU A 69 0.11 18.75 9.64
C GLU A 69 -0.22 17.34 9.14
N GLU A 70 -0.64 17.21 7.88
CA GLU A 70 -0.90 15.89 7.26
C GLU A 70 0.36 15.02 7.26
N ALA A 71 1.52 15.59 6.95
CA ALA A 71 2.80 14.87 7.00
C ALA A 71 3.15 14.41 8.43
N ALA A 72 2.88 15.23 9.45
CA ALA A 72 3.07 14.87 10.85
C ALA A 72 2.12 13.77 11.30
N VAL A 73 0.84 13.83 10.89
CA VAL A 73 -0.14 12.76 11.12
C VAL A 73 0.32 11.47 10.47
N ARG A 74 0.73 11.52 9.20
CA ARG A 74 1.25 10.37 8.46
C ARG A 74 2.44 9.73 9.18
N LYS A 75 3.42 10.55 9.61
CA LYS A 75 4.59 10.07 10.35
C LYS A 75 4.21 9.35 11.64
N ARG A 76 3.34 9.95 12.48
CA ARG A 76 2.90 9.34 13.74
C ARG A 76 2.10 8.05 13.51
N ALA A 77 1.22 8.05 12.52
CA ALA A 77 0.43 6.87 12.16
C ALA A 77 1.31 5.70 11.72
N ARG A 78 2.34 5.96 10.89
CA ARG A 78 3.30 4.93 10.47
C ARG A 78 4.06 4.34 11.64
N LEU A 79 4.57 5.17 12.54
CA LEU A 79 5.22 4.69 13.77
C LEU A 79 4.29 3.81 14.62
N ALA A 80 3.00 4.17 14.72
CA ALA A 80 2.03 3.32 15.41
C ALA A 80 1.76 2.00 14.66
N ALA A 81 1.82 2.01 13.32
CA ALA A 81 1.55 0.84 12.48
C ALA A 81 2.74 -0.13 12.38
N ASP A 82 3.99 0.31 12.56
CA ASP A 82 5.21 -0.51 12.38
C ASP A 82 5.19 -1.81 13.21
N HIS A 83 4.59 -1.75 14.40
CA HIS A 83 4.45 -2.88 15.32
C HIS A 83 3.01 -3.04 15.81
N TYR A 84 2.04 -2.92 14.90
CA TYR A 84 0.62 -3.00 15.25
C TYR A 84 0.27 -4.32 15.95
N LEU A 85 -0.76 -4.28 16.79
CA LEU A 85 -1.29 -5.43 17.53
C LEU A 85 -2.70 -5.79 17.05
N LEU A 86 -2.85 -6.97 16.44
CA LEU A 86 -4.15 -7.56 16.10
C LEU A 86 -4.44 -8.77 16.98
N SER A 87 -5.21 -8.55 18.04
CA SER A 87 -5.64 -9.63 18.94
C SER A 87 -6.68 -10.54 18.29
N ASN A 88 -6.72 -11.80 18.70
CA ASN A 88 -7.77 -12.74 18.26
C ASN A 88 -9.17 -12.27 18.69
N LYS A 89 -9.30 -11.62 19.84
CA LYS A 89 -10.57 -11.03 20.29
C LYS A 89 -11.08 -9.98 19.29
N VAL A 90 -10.20 -9.11 18.79
CA VAL A 90 -10.57 -8.11 17.78
C VAL A 90 -10.83 -8.78 16.43
N LEU A 91 -9.95 -9.67 15.96
CA LEU A 91 -10.12 -10.30 14.66
C LEU A 91 -11.42 -11.12 14.59
N PHE A 92 -11.60 -12.08 15.50
CA PHE A 92 -12.74 -12.99 15.45
C PHE A 92 -13.99 -12.41 16.11
N GLY A 93 -13.84 -11.82 17.30
CA GLY A 93 -14.97 -11.32 18.10
C GLY A 93 -15.51 -9.95 17.68
N HIS A 94 -14.81 -9.21 16.83
CA HIS A 94 -15.27 -7.92 16.34
C HIS A 94 -15.29 -7.83 14.81
N ILE A 95 -14.12 -7.97 14.17
CA ILE A 95 -13.98 -7.75 12.72
C ILE A 95 -14.76 -8.81 11.94
N LEU A 96 -14.46 -10.10 12.13
CA LEU A 96 -15.12 -11.18 11.40
C LEU A 96 -16.57 -11.39 11.85
N ALA A 97 -16.87 -11.22 13.14
CA ALA A 97 -18.25 -11.30 13.63
C ALA A 97 -19.19 -10.25 12.98
N ARG A 98 -18.68 -9.07 12.62
CA ARG A 98 -19.48 -7.96 12.08
C ARG A 98 -19.33 -7.74 10.57
N HIS A 99 -18.17 -8.09 10.04
CA HIS A 99 -17.76 -7.80 8.67
C HIS A 99 -17.24 -9.03 7.92
N GLY A 100 -17.19 -10.21 8.53
CA GLY A 100 -16.84 -11.45 7.83
C GLY A 100 -17.84 -11.78 6.71
N ALA A 101 -17.46 -12.69 5.81
CA ALA A 101 -18.30 -13.08 4.67
C ALA A 101 -19.69 -13.60 5.09
N ASP A 102 -19.73 -14.31 6.22
CA ASP A 102 -20.94 -14.91 6.80
C ASP A 102 -21.58 -14.03 7.87
N ALA A 103 -21.07 -12.82 8.11
CA ALA A 103 -21.66 -11.91 9.08
C ALA A 103 -23.08 -11.49 8.64
N THR A 104 -23.97 -11.39 9.62
CA THR A 104 -25.40 -11.06 9.43
C THR A 104 -25.80 -9.72 10.03
N VAL A 105 -24.84 -8.95 10.55
CA VAL A 105 -25.11 -7.67 11.21
C VAL A 105 -25.71 -6.67 10.22
N PRO A 106 -26.96 -6.19 10.42
CA PRO A 106 -27.61 -5.27 9.51
C PRO A 106 -26.83 -3.97 9.32
N GLY A 107 -26.84 -3.42 8.10
CA GLY A 107 -26.19 -2.15 7.79
C GLY A 107 -24.66 -2.16 7.80
N LYS A 108 -24.01 -3.34 7.86
CA LYS A 108 -22.55 -3.47 7.79
C LYS A 108 -22.10 -4.04 6.45
N SER A 109 -20.98 -3.52 5.95
CA SER A 109 -20.27 -4.12 4.82
C SER A 109 -19.62 -5.44 5.24
N ARG A 110 -19.40 -6.32 4.27
CA ARG A 110 -18.84 -7.66 4.50
C ARG A 110 -17.69 -7.93 3.54
N PHE A 111 -16.65 -8.59 4.02
CA PHE A 111 -15.60 -9.14 3.17
C PHE A 111 -16.17 -10.25 2.27
N LEU A 112 -15.55 -10.47 1.11
CA LEU A 112 -15.89 -11.60 0.25
C LEU A 112 -15.45 -12.92 0.90
N ARG A 113 -16.16 -14.00 0.58
CA ARG A 113 -15.74 -15.35 0.99
C ARG A 113 -14.34 -15.63 0.43
N GLY A 114 -13.45 -16.14 1.28
CA GLY A 114 -12.07 -16.45 0.92
C GLY A 114 -11.10 -15.26 0.96
N TYR A 115 -11.56 -14.03 1.22
CA TYR A 115 -10.66 -12.91 1.44
C TYR A 115 -9.92 -13.07 2.78
N ASP A 116 -8.59 -13.04 2.75
CA ASP A 116 -7.76 -13.07 3.96
C ASP A 116 -7.74 -11.69 4.63
N VAL A 117 -8.60 -11.52 5.63
CA VAL A 117 -8.73 -10.27 6.39
C VAL A 117 -7.45 -9.93 7.17
N ARG A 118 -6.72 -10.94 7.68
CA ARG A 118 -5.49 -10.69 8.46
C ARG A 118 -4.38 -10.17 7.53
N ALA A 119 -4.18 -10.82 6.39
CA ALA A 119 -3.23 -10.35 5.38
C ALA A 119 -3.64 -8.98 4.82
N GLY A 120 -4.93 -8.74 4.60
CA GLY A 120 -5.45 -7.45 4.17
C GLY A 120 -5.16 -6.31 5.16
N ILE A 121 -5.30 -6.56 6.47
CA ILE A 121 -4.93 -5.59 7.51
C ILE A 121 -3.44 -5.27 7.45
N ASP A 122 -2.59 -6.30 7.38
CA ASP A 122 -1.13 -6.12 7.32
C ASP A 122 -0.72 -5.27 6.10
N TYR A 123 -1.29 -5.62 4.94
CA TYR A 123 -1.03 -4.91 3.70
C TYR A 123 -1.45 -3.44 3.77
N VAL A 124 -2.65 -3.15 4.27
CA VAL A 124 -3.14 -1.75 4.38
C VAL A 124 -2.27 -0.92 5.32
N LEU A 125 -1.86 -1.48 6.47
CA LEU A 125 -1.06 -0.75 7.46
C LEU A 125 0.37 -0.49 7.00
N LYS A 126 0.95 -1.38 6.19
CA LYS A 126 2.32 -1.27 5.68
C LYS A 126 2.43 -0.65 4.28
N SER A 127 1.35 -0.57 3.52
CA SER A 127 1.38 -0.05 2.15
C SER A 127 1.73 1.44 2.14
N PRO A 128 2.75 1.88 1.38
CA PRO A 128 3.12 3.30 1.28
C PRO A 128 2.01 4.16 0.66
N ASP A 129 1.17 3.55 -0.18
CA ASP A 129 0.08 4.21 -0.91
C ASP A 129 -1.22 4.29 -0.11
N ALA A 130 -1.25 3.76 1.11
CA ALA A 130 -2.41 3.89 1.98
C ALA A 130 -2.69 5.37 2.30
N ARG A 131 -3.95 5.79 2.13
CA ARG A 131 -4.42 7.09 2.60
C ARG A 131 -4.50 7.06 4.11
N ILE A 132 -3.88 8.03 4.77
CA ILE A 132 -3.79 8.11 6.23
C ILE A 132 -4.44 9.38 6.71
N GLN A 133 -5.28 9.27 7.74
CA GLN A 133 -5.98 10.38 8.38
C GLN A 133 -6.05 10.16 9.90
N GLU A 134 -6.27 11.22 10.65
CA GLU A 134 -6.65 11.10 12.06
C GLU A 134 -8.00 10.39 12.19
N ASN A 135 -8.17 9.66 13.29
CA ASN A 135 -9.44 9.03 13.59
C ASN A 135 -10.56 10.07 13.81
N THR A 136 -11.79 9.71 13.47
CA THR A 136 -12.93 10.62 13.50
C THR A 136 -13.58 10.66 14.89
N GLU A 137 -14.44 11.66 15.10
CA GLU A 137 -15.26 11.83 16.31
C GLU A 137 -14.43 12.07 17.58
N GLY A 138 -13.28 12.75 17.45
CA GLY A 138 -12.40 13.08 18.58
C GLY A 138 -11.71 11.86 19.22
N ARG A 139 -11.84 10.68 18.60
CA ARG A 139 -11.18 9.47 19.07
C ARG A 139 -9.71 9.53 18.70
N ARG A 140 -8.83 9.23 19.66
CA ARG A 140 -7.40 9.09 19.38
C ARG A 140 -7.15 7.89 18.46
N GLY A 141 -6.20 8.03 17.54
CA GLY A 141 -5.80 6.98 16.62
C GLY A 141 -5.79 7.43 15.17
N TYR A 142 -5.71 6.46 14.26
CA TYR A 142 -5.49 6.69 12.84
C TYR A 142 -6.35 5.77 11.98
N LEU A 143 -6.77 6.29 10.83
CA LEU A 143 -7.40 5.51 9.77
C LEU A 143 -6.40 5.29 8.64
N PHE A 144 -6.34 4.05 8.16
CA PHE A 144 -5.64 3.67 6.95
C PHE A 144 -6.65 3.17 5.94
N GLU A 145 -6.58 3.67 4.71
CA GLU A 145 -7.39 3.20 3.61
C GLU A 145 -6.54 2.81 2.40
N PHE A 146 -6.87 1.67 1.80
CA PHE A 146 -6.26 1.24 0.55
C PHE A 146 -7.31 0.68 -0.38
N SER A 147 -7.28 1.09 -1.65
CA SER A 147 -8.17 0.61 -2.70
C SER A 147 -7.50 -0.47 -3.56
N TYR A 148 -8.04 -1.67 -3.51
CA TYR A 148 -7.60 -2.80 -4.32
C TYR A 148 -8.13 -2.71 -5.76
N ARG A 149 -7.44 -3.38 -6.70
CA ARG A 149 -7.91 -3.47 -8.09
C ARG A 149 -9.14 -4.37 -8.22
N THR A 150 -9.22 -5.41 -7.40
CA THR A 150 -10.33 -6.35 -7.35
C THR A 150 -11.25 -6.05 -6.17
N PRO A 151 -12.55 -6.39 -6.25
CA PRO A 151 -13.44 -6.34 -5.10
C PRO A 151 -12.91 -7.20 -3.95
N ILE A 152 -13.03 -6.68 -2.74
CA ILE A 152 -12.68 -7.37 -1.48
C ILE A 152 -13.90 -7.55 -0.57
N GLY A 153 -15.00 -6.88 -0.88
CA GLY A 153 -16.20 -6.89 -0.04
C GLY A 153 -17.45 -6.44 -0.78
N ILE A 154 -18.54 -6.40 -0.02
CA ILE A 154 -19.88 -6.05 -0.47
C ILE A 154 -20.51 -5.10 0.55
N SER A 155 -21.16 -4.03 0.07
CA SER A 155 -21.92 -3.10 0.91
C SER A 155 -23.26 -3.70 1.38
N PRO A 156 -23.96 -3.07 2.34
CA PRO A 156 -25.32 -3.46 2.69
C PRO A 156 -26.27 -3.49 1.47
N GLU A 157 -26.08 -2.55 0.54
CA GLU A 157 -26.83 -2.42 -0.73
C GLU A 157 -26.33 -3.35 -1.84
N LYS A 158 -25.56 -4.39 -1.50
CA LYS A 158 -25.01 -5.41 -2.42
C LYS A 158 -24.03 -4.88 -3.48
N LYS A 159 -23.47 -3.68 -3.29
CA LYS A 159 -22.45 -3.13 -4.20
C LYS A 159 -21.08 -3.70 -3.89
N LYS A 160 -20.29 -4.01 -4.93
CA LYS A 160 -18.90 -4.46 -4.80
C LYS A 160 -18.04 -3.32 -4.22
N LEU A 161 -17.27 -3.62 -3.18
CA LEU A 161 -16.37 -2.69 -2.51
C LEU A 161 -14.93 -3.11 -2.75
N ARG A 162 -14.07 -2.13 -3.03
CA ARG A 162 -12.65 -2.31 -3.33
C ARG A 162 -11.72 -1.70 -2.28
N THR A 163 -12.24 -0.83 -1.44
CA THR A 163 -11.45 -0.12 -0.44
C THR A 163 -11.56 -0.83 0.90
N MET A 164 -10.43 -1.06 1.56
CA MET A 164 -10.39 -1.51 2.96
C MET A 164 -10.03 -0.32 3.84
N ARG A 165 -10.77 -0.14 4.92
CA ARG A 165 -10.44 0.79 5.99
C ARG A 165 -9.99 -0.01 7.21
N VAL A 166 -8.85 0.37 7.79
CA VAL A 166 -8.33 -0.16 9.04
C VAL A 166 -8.20 0.98 10.03
N VAL A 167 -8.66 0.77 11.26
CA VAL A 167 -8.55 1.75 12.35
C VAL A 167 -7.63 1.20 13.42
N ILE A 168 -6.61 1.97 13.78
CA ILE A 168 -5.72 1.69 14.90
C ILE A 168 -5.82 2.80 15.95
N ASP A 169 -5.60 2.46 17.21
CA ASP A 169 -5.38 3.47 18.25
C ASP A 169 -3.97 4.09 18.14
N ALA A 170 -3.68 5.06 19.01
CA ALA A 170 -2.38 5.75 19.03
C ALA A 170 -1.20 4.83 19.42
N GLN A 171 -1.46 3.63 19.93
CA GLN A 171 -0.47 2.63 20.32
C GLN A 171 -0.34 1.50 19.29
N GLY A 172 -1.03 1.60 18.14
CA GLY A 172 -0.97 0.58 17.10
C GLY A 172 -1.89 -0.62 17.33
N ARG A 173 -2.80 -0.59 18.31
CA ARG A 173 -3.77 -1.68 18.47
C ARG A 173 -4.85 -1.53 17.42
N VAL A 174 -5.11 -2.60 16.66
CA VAL A 174 -6.22 -2.62 15.70
C VAL A 174 -7.53 -2.60 16.48
N ILE A 175 -8.38 -1.65 16.13
CA ILE A 175 -9.72 -1.48 16.70
C ILE A 175 -10.76 -2.16 15.80
N THR A 176 -10.66 -1.94 14.49
CA THR A 176 -11.57 -2.53 13.51
C THR A 176 -10.99 -2.50 12.10
N ALA A 177 -11.56 -3.30 11.20
CA ALA A 177 -11.27 -3.25 9.78
C ALA A 177 -12.51 -3.68 8.98
N PHE A 178 -12.82 -3.00 7.89
CA PHE A 178 -13.99 -3.31 7.07
C PHE A 178 -13.88 -2.75 5.65
N PRO A 179 -14.59 -3.35 4.67
CA PRO A 179 -14.70 -2.78 3.34
C PRO A 179 -15.49 -1.46 3.37
N VAL A 180 -15.05 -0.46 2.62
CA VAL A 180 -15.71 0.84 2.48
C VAL A 180 -15.90 1.21 1.01
N LYS A 181 -16.82 2.17 0.76
CA LYS A 181 -17.09 2.73 -0.55
C LYS A 181 -15.92 3.59 -1.03
#